data_AF-A0A815RL31-F1
#
_entry.id   AF-A0A815RL31-F1
#
_cell.length_a   1.000
_cell.length_b   1.000
_cell.length_c   1.000
_cell.angle_alpha   90.00
_cell.angle_beta   90.00
_cell.angle_gamma   90.00
#
_symmetry.space_group_name_H-M   'P 1'
#
loop_
_entity.id
_entity.type
_entity.pdbx_description
1 polymer ?
#
loop_
_entity_poly.entity_id
_entity_poly.type
_entity_poly.pdbx_seq_one_letter_code
_entity_poly.pdbx_strand_id
1 'polypeptide(L)'
;MASASNNSVKQQNYDYFLVLDFEATCDEDKKINPIEIIEFPVLKINARTFECESIFHTYVTPTVNPQLTKFCTNLTGITQDMITNQPKFDDVLKNFHLWLTNEKLLEPNVKFIFVTCGDWDLYTMLPSQCNYFRLPRAEYFNEWINIKKSFQKATSKFARGGMMGMLKDLNIQHTGRHHSGIDDCKNIAEILKQLAERGYIFEKNRKH
;
A
#
# COMPACT_ATOMS: atom_id res chain seq x y z
N MET A 1 34.78 -4.39 -23.78
CA MET A 1 33.90 -5.38 -23.12
C MET A 1 33.60 -4.87 -21.72
N ALA A 2 32.42 -4.28 -21.51
CA ALA A 2 31.99 -3.90 -20.17
C ALA A 2 31.43 -5.16 -19.48
N SER A 3 32.00 -5.53 -18.35
CA SER A 3 31.52 -6.63 -17.53
C SER A 3 30.09 -6.34 -17.08
N ALA A 4 29.13 -7.14 -17.53
CA ALA A 4 27.82 -7.19 -16.90
C ALA A 4 28.04 -7.67 -15.46
N SER A 5 27.99 -6.75 -14.50
CA SER A 5 27.92 -7.10 -13.09
C SER A 5 26.62 -7.88 -12.90
N ASN A 6 26.71 -9.18 -12.64
CA ASN A 6 25.61 -9.98 -12.09
C ASN A 6 25.29 -9.41 -10.69
N ASN A 7 24.55 -8.30 -10.65
CA ASN A 7 24.01 -7.76 -9.40
C ASN A 7 22.79 -8.62 -9.04
N SER A 8 23.04 -9.80 -8.48
CA SER A 8 22.00 -10.51 -7.77
C SER A 8 21.50 -9.62 -6.62
N VAL A 9 20.20 -9.39 -6.57
CA VAL A 9 19.56 -8.63 -5.48
C VAL A 9 20.03 -9.17 -4.12
N LYS A 10 20.42 -8.28 -3.22
CA LYS A 10 20.87 -8.68 -1.88
C LYS A 10 19.71 -9.34 -1.12
N GLN A 11 20.05 -10.35 -0.33
CA GLN A 11 19.09 -11.01 0.55
C GLN A 11 18.42 -9.99 1.49
N GLN A 12 17.09 -10.06 1.54
CA GLN A 12 16.27 -9.19 2.39
C GLN A 12 16.01 -9.82 3.77
N ASN A 13 15.59 -8.99 4.72
CA ASN A 13 15.28 -9.40 6.10
C ASN A 13 13.89 -10.05 6.27
N TYR A 14 13.08 -10.01 5.23
CA TYR A 14 11.71 -10.50 5.18
C TYR A 14 11.59 -11.54 4.06
N ASP A 15 10.61 -12.43 4.16
CA ASP A 15 10.23 -13.36 3.10
C ASP A 15 9.28 -12.69 2.09
N TYR A 16 8.40 -11.80 2.60
CA TYR A 16 7.43 -11.07 1.77
C TYR A 16 7.31 -9.60 2.15
N PHE A 17 7.06 -8.77 1.14
CA PHE A 17 6.58 -7.40 1.33
C PHE A 17 5.11 -7.33 0.95
N LEU A 18 4.31 -6.69 1.80
CA LEU A 18 2.89 -6.45 1.55
C LEU A 18 2.69 -4.98 1.16
N VAL A 19 2.65 -4.69 -0.14
CA VAL A 19 2.52 -3.31 -0.64
C VAL A 19 1.05 -2.90 -0.55
N LEU A 20 0.77 -1.80 0.15
CA LEU A 20 -0.57 -1.32 0.49
C LEU A 20 -0.70 0.17 0.17
N ASP A 21 -1.82 0.55 -0.43
CA ASP A 21 -2.23 1.94 -0.66
C ASP A 21 -3.77 2.05 -0.60
N PHE A 22 -4.32 2.75 0.40
CA PHE A 22 -5.77 2.91 0.52
C PHE A 22 -6.27 4.08 -0.31
N GLU A 23 -7.44 3.92 -0.92
CA GLU A 23 -8.27 5.06 -1.30
C GLU A 23 -9.37 5.28 -0.27
N ALA A 24 -9.74 6.54 -0.04
CA ALA A 24 -10.79 6.89 0.91
C ALA A 24 -11.72 8.00 0.38
N THR A 25 -12.90 8.10 0.98
CA THR A 25 -13.84 9.19 0.72
C THR A 25 -13.18 10.55 0.94
N CYS A 26 -13.32 11.48 0.00
CA CYS A 26 -12.76 12.82 0.13
C CYS A 26 -13.67 13.89 -0.51
N ASP A 27 -13.43 15.15 -0.16
CA ASP A 27 -14.11 16.33 -0.71
C ASP A 27 -13.07 17.47 -0.80
N GLU A 28 -13.26 18.38 -1.74
CA GLU A 28 -12.35 19.50 -2.00
C GLU A 28 -12.52 20.63 -0.97
N ASP A 29 -13.77 20.92 -0.60
CA ASP A 29 -14.15 22.10 0.18
C ASP A 29 -14.64 21.74 1.58
N LYS A 30 -15.20 20.54 1.74
CA LYS A 30 -15.86 20.11 2.98
C LYS A 30 -15.02 19.10 3.73
N LYS A 31 -15.00 19.24 5.05
CA LYS A 31 -14.45 18.20 5.91
C LYS A 31 -15.44 17.04 6.01
N ILE A 32 -15.15 15.93 5.33
CA ILE A 32 -15.85 14.66 5.55
C ILE A 32 -15.41 14.09 6.91
N ASN A 33 -16.36 13.65 7.72
CA ASN A 33 -16.07 12.95 8.96
C ASN A 33 -17.13 11.86 9.23
N PRO A 34 -16.73 10.59 9.42
CA PRO A 34 -15.37 10.08 9.22
C PRO A 34 -15.02 10.03 7.74
N ILE A 35 -13.71 10.15 7.44
CA ILE A 35 -13.17 9.64 6.18
C ILE A 35 -13.25 8.10 6.26
N GLU A 36 -13.69 7.44 5.19
CA GLU A 36 -13.87 5.99 5.11
C GLU A 36 -13.05 5.42 3.95
N ILE A 37 -12.30 4.34 4.16
CA ILE A 37 -11.62 3.56 3.12
C ILE A 37 -12.68 3.02 2.14
N ILE A 38 -12.42 3.19 0.84
CA ILE A 38 -13.29 2.75 -0.27
C ILE A 38 -12.57 1.81 -1.25
N GLU A 39 -11.25 1.68 -1.16
CA GLU A 39 -10.45 0.66 -1.87
C GLU A 39 -9.38 0.09 -0.93
N PHE A 40 -9.23 -1.23 -0.89
CA PHE A 40 -8.25 -1.95 -0.09
C PHE A 40 -7.46 -2.93 -0.97
N PRO A 41 -6.38 -2.46 -1.64
CA PRO A 41 -5.43 -3.31 -2.35
C PRO A 41 -4.23 -3.68 -1.48
N VAL A 42 -3.76 -4.93 -1.58
CA VAL A 42 -2.47 -5.39 -1.07
C VAL A 42 -1.82 -6.33 -2.07
N LEU A 43 -0.58 -6.05 -2.45
CA LEU A 43 0.26 -6.96 -3.24
C LEU A 43 1.18 -7.76 -2.33
N LYS A 44 1.18 -9.09 -2.46
CA LYS A 44 2.18 -9.97 -1.84
C LYS A 44 3.38 -10.10 -2.78
N ILE A 45 4.48 -9.43 -2.43
CA ILE A 45 5.72 -9.43 -3.20
C ILE A 45 6.72 -10.38 -2.54
N ASN A 46 7.26 -11.32 -3.30
CA ASN A 46 8.33 -12.20 -2.84
C ASN A 46 9.63 -11.41 -2.64
N ALA A 47 10.22 -11.43 -1.44
CA ALA A 47 11.38 -10.59 -1.13
C ALA A 47 12.71 -11.08 -1.75
N ARG A 48 12.72 -12.25 -2.39
CA ARG A 48 13.87 -12.77 -3.14
C ARG A 48 13.79 -12.39 -4.62
N THR A 49 12.62 -12.55 -5.23
CA THR A 49 12.44 -12.34 -6.68
C THR A 49 11.89 -10.96 -7.01
N PHE A 50 11.28 -10.28 -6.04
CA PHE A 50 10.50 -9.04 -6.21
C PHE A 50 9.33 -9.17 -7.19
N GLU A 51 8.86 -10.40 -7.42
CA GLU A 51 7.68 -10.68 -8.21
C GLU A 51 6.43 -10.71 -7.32
N CYS A 52 5.30 -10.29 -7.91
CA CYS A 52 4.00 -10.33 -7.25
C CYS A 52 3.42 -11.75 -7.33
N GLU A 53 3.22 -12.39 -6.17
CA GLU A 53 2.72 -13.78 -6.10
C GLU A 53 1.21 -13.86 -5.85
N SER A 54 0.63 -12.87 -5.18
CA SER A 54 -0.80 -12.83 -4.86
C SER A 54 -1.26 -11.40 -4.64
N ILE A 55 -2.56 -11.16 -4.83
CA ILE A 55 -3.20 -9.86 -4.70
C ILE A 55 -4.46 -10.02 -3.86
N PHE A 56 -4.58 -9.22 -2.81
CA PHE A 56 -5.86 -8.92 -2.19
C PHE A 56 -6.35 -7.59 -2.75
N HIS A 57 -7.56 -7.56 -3.29
CA HIS A 57 -8.15 -6.31 -3.77
C HIS A 57 -9.66 -6.35 -3.59
N THR A 58 -10.19 -5.34 -2.92
CA THR A 58 -11.63 -5.15 -2.78
C THR A 58 -11.94 -3.66 -2.69
N TYR A 59 -13.06 -3.27 -3.29
CA TYR A 59 -13.71 -2.03 -2.94
C TYR A 59 -14.47 -2.20 -1.62
N VAL A 60 -14.78 -1.09 -0.96
CA VAL A 60 -15.45 -1.07 0.35
C VAL A 60 -16.66 -0.14 0.27
N THR A 61 -17.82 -0.58 0.76
CA THR A 61 -19.00 0.29 0.87
C THR A 61 -18.85 1.18 2.11
N PRO A 62 -18.70 2.52 1.98
CA PRO A 62 -18.78 3.43 3.12
C PRO A 62 -20.20 3.46 3.68
N THR A 63 -20.33 3.52 5.00
CA THR A 63 -21.61 3.38 5.71
C THR A 63 -22.08 4.66 6.38
N VAL A 64 -21.18 5.61 6.65
CA VAL A 64 -21.54 6.90 7.26
C VAL A 64 -21.79 7.95 6.19
N ASN A 65 -20.90 8.02 5.19
CA ASN A 65 -20.99 8.92 4.04
C ASN A 65 -21.05 8.09 2.73
N PRO A 66 -22.17 7.40 2.45
CA PRO A 66 -22.25 6.39 1.39
C PRO A 66 -22.20 6.94 -0.04
N GLN A 67 -22.39 8.26 -0.21
CA GLN A 67 -22.39 8.92 -1.52
C GLN A 67 -21.03 9.55 -1.78
N LEU A 68 -20.33 9.09 -2.82
CA LEU A 68 -19.07 9.69 -3.23
C LEU A 68 -19.31 11.09 -3.78
N THR A 69 -18.42 12.01 -3.42
CA THR A 69 -18.39 13.33 -4.03
C THR A 69 -17.85 13.23 -5.45
N LYS A 70 -18.20 14.19 -6.30
CA LYS A 70 -17.62 14.29 -7.65
C LYS A 70 -16.10 14.44 -7.59
N PHE A 71 -15.59 15.18 -6.60
CA PHE A 71 -14.16 15.33 -6.38
C PHE A 71 -13.51 13.98 -6.09
N CYS A 72 -14.07 13.18 -5.18
CA CYS A 72 -13.56 11.85 -4.86
C CYS A 72 -13.51 10.94 -6.09
N THR A 73 -14.61 10.84 -6.84
CA THR A 73 -14.64 10.03 -8.07
C THR A 73 -13.65 10.55 -9.12
N ASN A 74 -13.50 11.86 -9.29
CA ASN A 74 -12.53 12.42 -10.24
C ASN A 74 -11.08 12.18 -9.79
N LEU A 75 -10.81 12.24 -8.49
CA LEU A 75 -9.49 12.02 -7.92
C LEU A 75 -9.11 10.55 -8.03
N THR A 76 -9.95 9.63 -7.54
CA THR A 76 -9.62 8.21 -7.39
C THR A 76 -10.02 7.34 -8.58
N GLY A 77 -10.94 7.83 -9.42
CA GLY A 77 -11.53 7.05 -10.50
C GLY A 77 -12.61 6.06 -10.03
N ILE A 78 -12.84 5.98 -8.72
CA ILE A 78 -13.84 5.07 -8.14
C ILE A 78 -15.23 5.68 -8.31
N THR A 79 -16.11 4.97 -9.01
CA THR A 79 -17.50 5.37 -9.21
C THR A 79 -18.39 4.86 -8.10
N GLN A 80 -19.57 5.46 -7.94
CA GLN A 80 -20.57 5.00 -6.98
C GLN A 80 -20.95 3.53 -7.22
N ASP A 81 -21.06 3.10 -8.48
CA ASP A 81 -21.42 1.72 -8.82
C ASP A 81 -20.34 0.71 -8.42
N MET A 82 -19.06 1.10 -8.45
CA MET A 82 -17.95 0.22 -8.04
C MET A 82 -17.98 -0.10 -6.55
N ILE A 83 -18.40 0.86 -5.71
CA ILE A 83 -18.48 0.68 -4.26
C ILE A 83 -19.86 0.24 -3.78
N THR A 84 -20.90 0.34 -4.60
CA THR A 84 -22.26 -0.05 -4.21
C THR A 84 -22.34 -1.57 -4.10
N ASN A 85 -22.94 -2.07 -3.01
CA ASN A 85 -23.05 -3.49 -2.68
C ASN A 85 -21.72 -4.24 -2.44
N GLN A 86 -20.62 -3.50 -2.23
CA GLN A 86 -19.37 -4.10 -1.79
C GLN A 86 -19.40 -4.45 -0.30
N PRO A 87 -18.50 -5.31 0.19
CA PRO A 87 -18.41 -5.60 1.62
C PRO A 87 -18.16 -4.32 2.44
N LYS A 88 -18.67 -4.32 3.68
CA LYS A 88 -18.41 -3.24 4.63
C LYS A 88 -17.01 -3.38 5.21
N PHE A 89 -16.49 -2.31 5.79
CA PHE A 89 -15.13 -2.26 6.29
C PHE A 89 -14.78 -3.37 7.30
N ASP A 90 -15.69 -3.73 8.21
CA ASP A 90 -15.46 -4.82 9.17
C ASP A 90 -15.37 -6.19 8.49
N ASP A 91 -16.19 -6.45 7.48
CA ASP A 91 -16.12 -7.66 6.67
C ASP A 91 -14.84 -7.71 5.82
N VAL A 92 -14.41 -6.56 5.28
CA VAL A 92 -13.13 -6.47 4.54
C VAL A 92 -11.95 -6.80 5.45
N LEU A 93 -11.92 -6.33 6.70
CA LEU A 93 -10.86 -6.70 7.65
C LEU A 93 -10.84 -8.20 7.94
N LYS A 94 -12.01 -8.84 8.08
CA LYS A 94 -12.13 -10.31 8.26
C LYS A 94 -11.64 -11.05 7.01
N ASN A 95 -12.06 -10.62 5.83
CA ASN A 95 -11.65 -11.21 4.55
C ASN A 95 -10.16 -11.05 4.31
N PHE A 96 -9.58 -9.91 4.66
CA PHE A 96 -8.14 -9.68 4.57
C PHE A 96 -7.36 -10.60 5.51
N HIS A 97 -7.83 -10.77 6.74
CA HIS A 97 -7.22 -11.71 7.69
C HIS A 97 -7.27 -13.17 7.18
N LEU A 98 -8.39 -13.57 6.59
CA LEU A 98 -8.54 -14.88 5.97
C LEU A 98 -7.59 -15.04 4.77
N TRP A 99 -7.44 -14.01 3.95
CA TRP A 99 -6.47 -14.02 2.85
C TRP A 99 -5.02 -14.19 3.36
N LEU A 100 -4.60 -13.46 4.39
CA LEU A 100 -3.28 -13.64 5.02
C LEU A 100 -3.07 -15.08 5.52
N THR A 101 -4.12 -15.67 6.10
CA THR A 101 -4.10 -17.06 6.57
C THR A 101 -3.91 -18.04 5.42
N ASN A 102 -4.69 -17.89 4.34
CA ASN A 102 -4.63 -18.75 3.15
C ASN A 102 -3.30 -18.62 2.41
N GLU A 103 -2.71 -17.42 2.40
CA GLU A 103 -1.39 -17.14 1.84
C GLU A 103 -0.23 -17.60 2.72
N LYS A 104 -0.52 -18.24 3.86
CA LYS A 104 0.42 -18.76 4.85
C LYS A 104 1.32 -17.68 5.47
N LEU A 105 0.91 -16.43 5.42
CA LEU A 105 1.68 -15.30 5.95
C LEU A 105 1.67 -15.27 7.48
N LEU A 106 0.69 -15.90 8.13
CA LEU A 106 0.57 -15.97 9.59
C LEU A 106 1.26 -17.19 10.20
N GLU A 107 2.00 -17.97 9.41
CA GLU A 107 2.80 -19.08 9.95
C GLU A 107 4.01 -18.55 10.75
N PRO A 108 4.40 -19.17 11.89
CA PRO A 108 5.42 -18.62 12.79
C PRO A 108 6.81 -18.34 12.17
N ASN A 109 7.14 -19.02 11.09
CA ASN A 109 8.44 -18.91 10.41
C ASN A 109 8.42 -17.99 9.20
N VAL A 110 7.28 -17.37 8.87
CA VAL A 110 7.15 -16.46 7.74
C VAL A 110 7.24 -15.02 8.23
N LYS A 111 8.22 -14.28 7.71
CA LYS A 111 8.42 -12.86 8.03
C LYS A 111 7.87 -12.02 6.88
N PHE A 112 6.87 -11.20 7.17
CA PHE A 112 6.38 -10.20 6.23
C PHE A 112 6.35 -8.82 6.86
N ILE A 113 6.28 -7.78 6.01
CA ILE A 113 6.08 -6.40 6.46
C ILE A 113 5.30 -5.60 5.42
N PHE A 114 4.47 -4.66 5.89
CA PHE A 114 3.79 -3.73 5.01
C PHE A 114 4.75 -2.69 4.42
N VAL A 115 4.48 -2.29 3.19
CA VAL A 115 5.15 -1.18 2.50
C VAL A 115 4.10 -0.20 2.00
N THR A 116 4.22 1.08 2.37
CA THR A 116 3.28 2.15 2.01
C THR A 116 4.01 3.37 1.43
N CYS A 117 3.32 4.21 0.66
CA CYS A 117 3.86 5.47 0.12
C CYS A 117 3.63 6.68 1.04
N GLY A 118 4.06 6.55 2.28
CA GLY A 118 3.80 7.54 3.32
C GLY A 118 3.39 6.88 4.61
N ASP A 119 2.82 7.66 5.51
CA ASP A 119 2.34 7.14 6.79
C ASP A 119 0.83 7.20 6.91
N TRP A 120 0.17 7.86 5.96
CA TRP A 120 -1.24 8.16 6.06
C TRP A 120 -2.08 6.89 6.21
N ASP A 121 -1.79 5.83 5.44
CA ASP A 121 -2.53 4.57 5.48
C ASP A 121 -2.58 3.91 6.87
N LEU A 122 -1.41 3.64 7.45
CA LEU A 122 -1.28 2.84 8.67
C LEU A 122 -1.13 3.67 9.95
N TYR A 123 -0.72 4.94 9.84
CA TYR A 123 -0.64 5.86 10.98
C TYR A 123 -1.92 6.68 11.17
N THR A 124 -2.67 6.98 10.11
CA THR A 124 -3.82 7.90 10.18
C THR A 124 -5.14 7.23 9.79
N MET A 125 -5.23 6.72 8.56
CA MET A 125 -6.48 6.29 7.95
C MET A 125 -7.06 5.06 8.64
N LEU A 126 -6.31 3.94 8.64
CA LEU A 126 -6.75 2.69 9.25
C LEU A 126 -7.07 2.85 10.76
N PRO A 127 -6.19 3.47 11.59
CA PRO A 127 -6.50 3.70 13.01
C PRO A 127 -7.74 4.57 13.21
N SER A 128 -7.91 5.65 12.44
CA SER A 128 -9.07 6.53 12.56
C SER A 128 -10.38 5.79 12.29
N GLN A 129 -10.43 5.00 11.21
CA GLN A 129 -11.64 4.27 10.85
C GLN A 129 -11.93 3.13 11.84
N CYS A 130 -10.92 2.37 12.27
CA CYS A 130 -11.07 1.37 13.32
C CYS A 130 -11.60 1.98 14.63
N ASN A 131 -11.06 3.12 15.05
CA ASN A 131 -11.51 3.82 16.26
C ASN A 131 -12.95 4.30 16.13
N TYR A 132 -13.34 4.85 14.98
CA TYR A 132 -14.70 5.33 14.73
C TYR A 132 -15.73 4.19 14.85
N PHE A 133 -15.45 3.04 14.23
CA PHE A 133 -16.32 1.87 14.24
C PHE A 133 -16.12 0.94 15.46
N ARG A 134 -15.21 1.30 16.39
CA ARG A 134 -14.84 0.46 17.55
C ARG A 134 -14.40 -0.95 17.16
N LEU A 135 -13.68 -1.06 16.05
CA LEU A 135 -13.13 -2.32 15.55
C LEU A 135 -11.70 -2.53 16.07
N PRO A 136 -11.32 -3.77 16.42
CA PRO A 136 -9.95 -4.06 16.79
C PRO A 136 -9.04 -3.89 15.57
N ARG A 137 -7.86 -3.31 15.79
CA ARG A 137 -6.79 -3.27 14.79
C ARG A 137 -5.82 -4.43 15.03
N ALA A 138 -5.61 -5.25 14.02
CA ALA A 138 -4.66 -6.36 14.10
C ALA A 138 -3.21 -5.88 14.22
N GLU A 139 -2.40 -6.62 14.98
CA GLU A 139 -1.03 -6.20 15.33
C GLU A 139 -0.07 -6.10 14.15
N TYR A 140 -0.29 -6.88 13.08
CA TYR A 140 0.54 -6.84 11.88
C TYR A 140 0.48 -5.50 11.14
N PHE A 141 -0.47 -4.61 11.45
CA PHE A 141 -0.51 -3.24 10.92
C PHE A 141 0.32 -2.22 11.72
N ASN A 142 0.89 -2.62 12.85
CA ASN A 142 1.54 -1.67 13.77
C ASN A 142 2.95 -1.27 13.35
N GLU A 143 3.57 -1.99 12.42
CA GLU A 143 4.93 -1.73 11.93
C GLU A 143 4.97 -1.84 10.41
N TRP A 144 5.64 -0.90 9.75
CA TRP A 144 5.73 -0.89 8.29
C TRP A 144 6.98 -0.17 7.79
N ILE A 145 7.17 -0.26 6.48
CA ILE A 145 8.16 0.47 5.72
C ILE A 145 7.45 1.59 4.99
N ASN A 146 7.79 2.83 5.32
CA ASN A 146 7.49 3.96 4.47
C ASN A 146 8.54 4.01 3.35
N ILE A 147 8.13 3.71 2.12
CA ILE A 147 9.03 3.60 0.96
C ILE A 147 9.73 4.93 0.65
N LYS A 148 9.13 6.08 1.00
CA LYS A 148 9.73 7.41 0.80
C LYS A 148 11.01 7.58 1.62
N LYS A 149 11.03 7.05 2.85
CA LYS A 149 12.23 7.06 3.71
C LYS A 149 13.30 6.12 3.18
N SER A 150 12.91 4.93 2.71
CA SER A 150 13.83 3.98 2.09
C SER A 150 14.44 4.53 0.80
N PHE A 151 13.62 5.13 -0.06
CA PHE A 151 14.06 5.83 -1.26
C PHE A 151 15.09 6.93 -0.93
N GLN A 152 14.80 7.75 0.07
CA GLN A 152 15.72 8.81 0.47
C GLN A 152 17.06 8.27 0.96
N LYS A 153 17.05 7.21 1.78
CA LYS A 153 18.28 6.55 2.23
C LYS A 153 19.06 5.92 1.06
N ALA A 154 18.36 5.28 0.13
CA ALA A 154 18.97 4.59 -1.00
C ALA A 154 19.54 5.52 -2.07
N THR A 155 18.92 6.69 -2.28
CA THR A 155 19.25 7.59 -3.40
C THR A 155 19.84 8.93 -2.98
N SER A 156 19.82 9.24 -1.68
CA SER A 156 20.15 10.57 -1.14
C SER A 156 19.28 11.71 -1.69
N LYS A 157 18.13 11.40 -2.29
CA LYS A 157 17.13 12.36 -2.78
C LYS A 157 15.87 12.32 -1.94
N PHE A 158 15.28 13.48 -1.67
CA PHE A 158 13.95 13.53 -1.06
C PHE A 158 12.88 13.04 -2.05
N ALA A 159 11.92 12.25 -1.58
CA ALA A 159 10.74 11.84 -2.34
C ALA A 159 9.74 13.01 -2.54
N ARG A 160 10.19 14.08 -3.21
CA ARG A 160 9.39 15.27 -3.52
C ARG A 160 8.31 14.89 -4.52
N GLY A 161 7.04 15.16 -4.20
CA GLY A 161 5.92 14.73 -5.03
C GLY A 161 5.50 13.27 -4.83
N GLY A 162 5.92 12.62 -3.74
CA GLY A 162 5.45 11.28 -3.38
C GLY A 162 5.89 10.21 -4.37
N MET A 163 4.99 9.27 -4.69
CA MET A 163 5.24 8.16 -5.61
C MET A 163 5.71 8.65 -6.98
N MET A 164 4.98 9.61 -7.58
CA MET A 164 5.30 10.16 -8.90
C MET A 164 6.71 10.79 -8.96
N GLY A 165 7.13 11.42 -7.87
CA GLY A 165 8.49 11.94 -7.75
C GLY A 165 9.56 10.86 -7.74
N MET A 166 9.33 9.79 -6.98
CA MET A 166 10.25 8.64 -6.92
C MET A 166 10.34 7.92 -8.26
N LEU A 167 9.20 7.68 -8.93
CA LEU A 167 9.17 7.08 -10.28
C LEU A 167 10.03 7.89 -11.26
N LYS A 168 9.83 9.21 -11.29
CA LYS A 168 10.60 10.13 -12.13
C LYS A 168 12.10 10.06 -11.83
N ASP A 169 12.49 10.11 -10.56
CA ASP A 169 13.90 10.08 -10.15
C ASP A 169 14.60 8.74 -10.46
N LEU A 170 13.83 7.64 -10.53
CA LEU A 170 14.32 6.31 -10.87
C LEU A 170 14.21 6.00 -12.37
N ASN A 171 13.65 6.91 -13.18
CA ASN A 171 13.32 6.69 -14.60
C ASN A 171 12.35 5.52 -14.83
N ILE A 172 11.40 5.32 -13.92
CA ILE A 172 10.32 4.34 -14.05
C ILE A 172 9.11 5.03 -14.69
N GLN A 173 8.52 4.43 -15.73
CA GLN A 173 7.27 4.93 -16.28
C GLN A 173 6.10 4.55 -15.37
N HIS A 174 5.26 5.54 -15.04
CA HIS A 174 4.03 5.28 -14.30
C HIS A 174 3.08 4.40 -15.13
N THR A 175 2.58 3.33 -14.53
CA THR A 175 1.59 2.44 -15.15
C THR A 175 0.23 2.61 -14.51
N GLY A 176 -0.84 2.56 -15.30
CA GLY A 176 -2.21 2.65 -14.80
C GLY A 176 -2.61 4.08 -14.45
N ARG A 177 -3.44 4.23 -13.42
CA ARG A 177 -4.03 5.51 -13.00
C ARG A 177 -3.56 5.90 -11.61
N HIS A 178 -2.97 7.10 -11.49
CA HIS A 178 -2.60 7.65 -10.18
C HIS A 178 -3.85 7.89 -9.32
N HIS A 179 -3.79 7.54 -8.03
CA HIS A 179 -4.94 7.48 -7.11
C HIS A 179 -5.95 6.35 -7.43
N SER A 180 -5.52 5.33 -8.17
CA SER A 180 -6.18 4.02 -8.08
C SER A 180 -5.30 3.18 -7.18
N GLY A 181 -5.82 2.74 -6.02
CA GLY A 181 -4.99 2.11 -5.00
C GLY A 181 -4.25 0.88 -5.54
N ILE A 182 -4.90 0.06 -6.39
CA ILE A 182 -4.25 -1.11 -6.99
C ILE A 182 -3.13 -0.75 -7.97
N ASP A 183 -3.26 0.34 -8.73
CA ASP A 183 -2.22 0.79 -9.65
C ASP A 183 -1.07 1.49 -8.89
N ASP A 184 -1.39 2.26 -7.86
CA ASP A 184 -0.40 2.86 -6.97
C ASP A 184 0.42 1.78 -6.25
N CYS A 185 -0.21 0.71 -5.76
CA CYS A 185 0.49 -0.47 -5.25
C CYS A 185 1.50 -1.06 -6.26
N LYS A 186 1.14 -1.21 -7.54
CA LYS A 186 2.05 -1.75 -8.57
C LYS A 186 3.25 -0.84 -8.78
N ASN A 187 3.02 0.48 -8.84
CA ASN A 187 4.09 1.45 -9.00
C ASN A 187 5.00 1.50 -7.77
N ILE A 188 4.45 1.38 -6.55
CA ILE A 188 5.24 1.26 -5.32
C ILE A 188 6.06 -0.02 -5.32
N ALA A 189 5.51 -1.14 -5.80
CA ALA A 189 6.24 -2.40 -5.93
C ALA A 189 7.41 -2.29 -6.92
N GLU A 190 7.25 -1.56 -8.02
CA GLU A 190 8.35 -1.31 -8.96
C GLU A 190 9.46 -0.42 -8.35
N ILE A 191 9.08 0.60 -7.55
CA ILE A 191 10.06 1.38 -6.77
C ILE A 191 10.81 0.46 -5.79
N LEU A 192 10.07 -0.38 -5.07
CA LEU A 192 10.62 -1.34 -4.11
C LEU A 192 11.66 -2.26 -4.78
N LYS A 193 11.32 -2.84 -5.95
CA LYS A 193 12.21 -3.66 -6.78
C LYS A 193 13.46 -2.90 -7.23
N GLN A 194 13.29 -1.70 -7.79
CA GLN A 194 14.41 -0.89 -8.27
C GLN A 194 15.40 -0.49 -7.18
N LEU A 195 14.93 -0.23 -5.96
CA LEU A 195 15.83 0.04 -4.83
C LEU A 195 16.58 -1.23 -4.40
N ALA A 196 15.94 -2.40 -4.44
CA ALA A 196 16.59 -3.67 -4.12
C ALA A 196 17.66 -4.06 -5.13
N GLU A 197 17.41 -3.85 -6.43
CA GLU A 197 18.38 -4.06 -7.52
C GLU A 197 19.61 -3.14 -7.40
N ARG A 198 19.45 -1.98 -6.76
CA ARG A 198 20.56 -1.08 -6.36
C ARG A 198 21.27 -1.52 -5.08
N GLY A 199 20.89 -2.67 -4.51
CA GLY A 199 21.52 -3.26 -3.33
C GLY A 199 21.05 -2.69 -2.00
N TYR A 200 19.89 -2.03 -1.97
CA TYR A 200 19.25 -1.58 -0.73
C TYR A 200 18.64 -2.77 0.02
N ILE A 201 18.84 -2.79 1.34
CA ILE A 201 18.23 -3.78 2.24
C ILE A 201 17.16 -3.08 3.05
N PHE A 202 15.95 -3.61 3.00
CA PHE A 202 14.78 -3.02 3.63
C PHE A 202 14.69 -3.37 5.12
N GLU A 203 14.34 -2.38 5.92
CA GLU A 203 14.11 -2.49 7.35
C GLU A 203 12.89 -1.66 7.74
N LYS A 204 12.15 -2.11 8.76
CA LYS A 204 11.07 -1.32 9.35
C LYS A 204 11.58 0.06 9.74
N ASN A 205 10.84 1.09 9.32
CA ASN A 205 11.24 2.48 9.58
C ASN A 205 10.09 3.32 10.15
N ARG A 206 8.94 2.69 10.41
CA ARG A 206 7.74 3.23 11.06
C ARG A 206 7.15 2.25 12.06
N LYS A 207 6.45 2.83 13.04
CA LYS A 207 5.62 2.15 14.02
C LYS A 207 4.49 3.09 14.43
N HIS A 208 3.32 2.53 14.75
CA HIS A 208 2.20 3.25 15.37
C HIS A 208 2.27 3.17 16.90
#